data_AF-A0A8S1IP86-F1
#
_entry.id   AF-A0A8S1IP86-F1
#
_cell.length_a   1.000
_cell.length_b   1.000
_cell.length_c   1.000
_cell.angle_alpha   90.00
_cell.angle_beta   90.00
_cell.angle_gamma   90.00
#
_symmetry.space_group_name_H-M   'P 1'
#
loop_
_entity.id
_entity.type
_entity.pdbx_description
1 polymer ?
#
loop_
_entity_poly.entity_id
_entity_poly.type
_entity_poly.pdbx_seq_one_letter_code
_entity_poly.pdbx_strand_id
1 'polypeptide(L)'
;MGLRRGMVLGALLAALAGIGLSGARDEFLIGWQGETYRPADVWRGEQAKTLGGRQIEQAPASEPWIETLSWRPRAFLYHSFMTDEECEHFIQLGAPQMKRSLVVSSSGDNGEVSDYRSSYGTFLNRMQDPILTRVERRLSEWTHLPMINQEDVQILRYGHGQNYKPHMDVLVVDDDDGRRQATVLVYLSDVEAGGETAFPNTRRHHWVDPGNVERMGKVSDCAAGHVAAKPKKGDALLFYSLKPNGAEDFMSEHTGCPVENGTKWTATIWIHETAFRADAFYPPPPDWAPQDPGACVDFDERCPALKDEGLCEADAINLKGDLVGDGALGVCRKTCGVCKDCAPDDRECYLKNRADSGYLNLDLQYLWPRPGSNRKA
;
A
#
# COMPACT_ATOMS: atom_id res chain seq x y z
N MET A 1 65.80 55.05 25.64
CA MET A 1 64.73 54.70 24.69
C MET A 1 65.23 53.52 23.87
N GLY A 2 64.77 52.29 23.96
CA GLY A 2 63.76 51.61 24.77
C GLY A 2 63.54 50.27 24.06
N LEU A 3 63.91 49.13 24.65
CA LEU A 3 63.58 47.82 24.09
C LEU A 3 63.32 46.78 25.18
N ARG A 4 62.34 45.95 24.87
CA ARG A 4 61.45 45.18 25.73
C ARG A 4 62.09 43.91 26.30
N ARG A 5 61.66 43.55 27.52
CA ARG A 5 61.82 42.24 28.16
C ARG A 5 60.79 41.24 27.63
N GLY A 6 61.15 39.95 27.60
CA GLY A 6 60.26 38.79 27.39
C GLY A 6 61.08 37.63 26.83
N MET A 7 61.79 36.85 27.64
CA MET A 7 61.31 35.74 28.48
C MET A 7 60.91 34.51 27.66
N VAL A 8 61.84 33.55 27.64
CA VAL A 8 61.69 32.15 27.20
C VAL A 8 60.68 31.46 28.11
N LEU A 9 59.70 30.75 27.55
CA LEU A 9 58.84 29.84 28.30
C LEU A 9 58.79 28.46 27.64
N GLY A 10 59.04 27.46 28.47
CA GLY A 10 59.10 26.05 28.14
C GLY A 10 57.74 25.36 28.00
N ALA A 11 57.84 24.05 27.82
CA ALA A 11 56.84 23.14 27.31
C ALA A 11 55.68 22.76 28.27
N LEU A 12 54.68 22.13 27.64
CA LEU A 12 53.63 21.24 28.17
C LEU A 12 52.47 21.84 28.96
N LEU A 13 51.29 21.85 28.33
CA LEU A 13 50.09 21.17 28.84
C LEU A 13 49.06 20.97 27.72
N ALA A 14 48.73 19.71 27.48
CA ALA A 14 47.65 19.28 26.60
C ALA A 14 46.28 19.51 27.29
N ALA A 15 45.35 20.15 26.58
CA ALA A 15 43.90 19.97 26.77
C ALA A 15 43.13 20.84 25.76
N LEU A 16 42.80 20.29 24.59
CA LEU A 16 41.65 20.73 23.78
C LEU A 16 41.16 19.53 22.94
N ALA A 17 40.57 18.55 23.62
CA ALA A 17 39.61 17.62 23.02
C ALA A 17 38.24 18.04 23.54
N GLY A 18 37.44 18.69 22.69
CA GLY A 18 36.15 19.23 23.12
C GLY A 18 35.53 20.19 22.11
N ILE A 19 35.40 19.76 20.86
CA ILE A 19 34.33 20.27 19.99
C ILE A 19 33.55 19.02 19.60
N GLY A 20 32.42 18.82 20.30
CA GLY A 20 31.49 17.75 20.01
C GLY A 20 31.00 17.90 18.57
N LEU A 21 31.28 16.88 17.77
CA LEU A 21 30.55 16.60 16.54
C LEU A 21 29.14 16.12 16.94
N SER A 22 28.26 17.05 17.32
CA SER A 22 26.82 16.82 17.22
C SER A 22 26.38 17.17 15.80
N GLY A 23 26.88 16.42 14.83
CA GLY A 23 26.33 16.41 13.48
C GLY A 23 25.13 15.46 13.50
N ALA A 24 23.98 15.95 13.97
CA ALA A 24 22.71 15.31 13.68
C ALA A 24 22.62 15.24 12.14
N ARG A 25 22.50 14.02 11.61
CA ARG A 25 22.16 13.82 10.21
C ARG A 25 20.73 14.33 10.08
N ASP A 26 20.57 15.52 9.51
CA ASP A 26 19.25 15.99 9.09
C ASP A 26 18.77 15.02 8.00
N GLU A 27 17.90 14.09 8.38
CA GLU A 27 17.18 13.24 7.43
C GLU A 27 16.18 14.14 6.69
N PHE A 28 16.46 14.39 5.41
CA PHE A 28 15.61 15.17 4.52
C PHE A 28 14.34 14.38 4.20
N LEU A 29 13.34 14.42 5.09
CA LEU A 29 11.98 13.94 4.78
C LEU A 29 11.19 15.07 4.11
N ILE A 30 10.32 14.73 3.16
CA ILE A 30 9.41 15.73 2.58
C ILE A 30 8.60 16.41 3.69
N GLY A 31 8.54 17.74 3.63
CA GLY A 31 7.86 18.54 4.63
C GLY A 31 8.59 18.70 5.96
N TRP A 32 9.86 18.25 6.09
CA TRP A 32 10.68 18.47 7.28
C TRP A 32 10.96 19.96 7.54
N GLN A 33 11.19 20.75 6.48
CA GLN A 33 11.38 22.21 6.54
C GLN A 33 10.42 23.01 5.64
N GLY A 34 9.26 22.45 5.31
CA GLY A 34 8.36 23.06 4.32
C GLY A 34 8.72 22.75 2.86
N GLU A 35 9.66 21.82 2.65
CA GLU A 35 10.11 21.39 1.32
C GLU A 35 9.03 20.57 0.61
N THR A 36 8.77 20.91 -0.65
CA THR A 36 7.99 20.11 -1.60
C THR A 36 8.93 19.50 -2.62
N TYR A 37 8.93 18.18 -2.77
CA TYR A 37 9.67 17.50 -3.84
C TYR A 37 9.21 17.99 -5.23
N ARG A 38 10.16 18.06 -6.17
CA ARG A 38 9.89 18.49 -7.56
C ARG A 38 10.12 17.32 -8.51
N PRO A 39 9.07 16.74 -9.13
CA PRO A 39 9.17 15.56 -9.99
C PRO A 39 10.04 15.68 -11.25
N ALA A 40 10.35 16.91 -11.68
CA ALA A 40 11.01 17.19 -12.96
C ALA A 40 12.45 16.64 -13.10
N ASP A 41 13.06 16.22 -11.99
CA ASP A 41 14.44 15.72 -11.97
C ASP A 41 14.54 14.19 -12.16
N VAL A 42 13.44 13.43 -12.00
CA VAL A 42 13.44 11.96 -12.12
C VAL A 42 12.84 11.45 -13.43
N TRP A 43 11.75 12.08 -13.93
CA TRP A 43 11.06 11.62 -15.14
C TRP A 43 11.89 11.70 -16.43
N ARG A 44 12.91 12.57 -16.49
CA ARG A 44 13.76 12.72 -17.69
C ARG A 44 14.87 11.67 -17.83
N GLY A 45 15.10 10.83 -16.81
CA GLY A 45 16.23 9.89 -16.79
C GLY A 45 15.94 8.50 -17.39
N GLU A 46 14.71 7.99 -17.27
CA GLU A 46 14.40 6.57 -17.60
C GLU A 46 13.52 6.37 -18.84
N GLN A 47 12.88 7.41 -19.39
CA GLN A 47 12.00 7.29 -20.56
C GLN A 47 12.71 7.00 -21.91
N ALA A 48 14.03 6.81 -21.94
CA ALA A 48 14.77 6.62 -23.18
C ALA A 48 15.55 5.30 -23.27
N LYS A 49 15.00 4.17 -22.78
CA LYS A 49 15.46 2.83 -23.22
C LYS A 49 14.28 1.91 -23.54
N THR A 50 13.94 1.93 -24.82
CA THR A 50 12.99 1.10 -25.57
C THR A 50 12.89 -0.37 -25.10
N LEU A 51 11.67 -0.80 -24.79
CA LEU A 51 11.23 -2.20 -24.93
C LEU A 51 10.49 -2.34 -26.26
N GLY A 52 11.06 -3.07 -27.22
CA GLY A 52 10.29 -3.66 -28.33
C GLY A 52 9.89 -2.78 -29.52
N GLY A 53 10.49 -1.60 -29.73
CA GLY A 53 10.44 -0.92 -31.04
C GLY A 53 9.07 -0.45 -31.55
N ARG A 54 8.03 -0.38 -30.72
CA ARG A 54 6.80 0.37 -31.03
C ARG A 54 6.82 1.70 -30.30
N GLN A 55 6.71 2.79 -31.05
CA GLN A 55 6.35 4.08 -30.46
C GLN A 55 4.92 3.97 -29.95
N ILE A 56 4.76 4.02 -28.64
CA ILE A 56 3.46 4.18 -28.00
C ILE A 56 3.26 5.70 -27.90
N GLU A 57 2.42 6.27 -28.77
CA GLU A 57 1.86 7.60 -28.53
C GLU A 57 0.90 7.49 -27.34
N GLN A 58 1.43 7.60 -26.12
CA GLN A 58 0.62 7.86 -24.93
C GLN A 58 0.24 9.33 -24.92
N ALA A 59 -1.06 9.61 -24.76
CA ALA A 59 -1.52 10.96 -24.44
C ALA A 59 -0.75 11.50 -23.22
N PRO A 60 -0.35 12.78 -23.19
CA PRO A 60 0.46 13.28 -22.09
C PRO A 60 -0.40 13.29 -20.81
N ALA A 61 -0.14 12.34 -19.91
CA ALA A 61 -0.55 12.49 -18.52
C ALA A 61 -0.04 13.87 -18.06
N SER A 62 -0.91 14.67 -17.42
CA SER A 62 -0.54 15.97 -16.89
C SER A 62 0.76 15.87 -16.09
N GLU A 63 1.69 16.81 -16.27
CA GLU A 63 3.00 16.77 -15.61
C GLU A 63 2.85 16.48 -14.11
N PRO A 64 3.66 15.55 -13.54
CA PRO A 64 3.55 15.20 -12.14
C PRO A 64 3.89 16.39 -11.24
N TRP A 65 3.10 16.63 -10.20
CA TRP A 65 3.32 17.70 -9.22
C TRP A 65 2.74 17.34 -7.85
N ILE A 66 3.21 18.02 -6.81
CA ILE A 66 2.81 17.74 -5.42
C ILE A 66 2.06 18.93 -4.83
N GLU A 67 0.88 18.65 -4.28
CA GLU A 67 0.05 19.57 -3.52
C GLU A 67 0.23 19.33 -2.02
N THR A 68 0.54 20.38 -1.26
CA THR A 68 0.48 20.30 0.21
C THR A 68 -0.96 20.54 0.66
N LEU A 69 -1.59 19.52 1.26
CA LEU A 69 -2.97 19.64 1.76
C LEU A 69 -2.99 20.26 3.16
N SER A 70 -2.12 19.78 4.05
CA SER A 70 -2.12 20.13 5.47
C SER A 70 -0.74 19.94 6.09
N TRP A 71 -0.45 20.72 7.13
CA TRP A 71 0.68 20.50 8.05
C TRP A 71 0.29 19.78 9.34
N ARG A 72 -1.03 19.67 9.63
CA ARG A 72 -1.60 19.06 10.84
C ARG A 72 -2.90 18.29 10.50
N PRO A 73 -2.80 17.01 10.07
CA PRO A 73 -1.57 16.22 9.95
C PRO A 73 -0.75 16.67 8.74
N ARG A 74 0.52 16.29 8.69
CA ARG A 74 1.32 16.45 7.46
C ARG A 74 0.71 15.55 6.38
N ALA A 75 0.15 16.15 5.34
CA ALA A 75 -0.51 15.45 4.25
C ALA A 75 -0.22 16.11 2.90
N PHE A 76 0.20 15.32 1.93
CA PHE A 76 0.65 15.74 0.60
C PHE A 76 0.01 14.85 -0.47
N LEU A 77 -0.53 15.47 -1.52
CA LEU A 77 -1.11 14.76 -2.65
C LEU A 77 -0.17 14.88 -3.85
N TYR A 78 0.33 13.75 -4.33
CA TYR A 78 1.14 13.68 -5.54
C TYR A 78 0.22 13.35 -6.72
N HIS A 79 0.00 14.35 -7.57
CA HIS A 79 -0.77 14.21 -8.79
C HIS A 79 0.02 13.51 -9.90
N SER A 80 -0.63 12.59 -10.61
CA SER A 80 0.01 11.75 -11.64
C SER A 80 1.21 10.95 -11.12
N PHE A 81 1.13 10.42 -9.88
CA PHE A 81 2.19 9.61 -9.29
C PHE A 81 2.39 8.28 -10.03
N MET A 82 1.30 7.62 -10.41
CA MET A 82 1.29 6.40 -11.23
C MET A 82 0.63 6.67 -12.59
N THR A 83 1.14 5.97 -13.60
CA THR A 83 0.51 5.92 -14.93
C THR A 83 -0.76 5.07 -14.92
N ASP A 84 -1.61 5.25 -15.92
CA ASP A 84 -2.84 4.46 -16.08
C ASP A 84 -2.56 2.96 -16.19
N GLU A 85 -1.48 2.59 -16.87
CA GLU A 85 -1.04 1.22 -17.06
C GLU A 85 -0.48 0.61 -15.77
N GLU A 86 0.26 1.39 -14.96
CA GLU A 86 0.73 0.95 -13.65
C GLU A 86 -0.45 0.70 -12.70
N CYS A 87 -1.46 1.59 -12.70
CA CYS A 87 -2.66 1.40 -11.89
C CYS A 87 -3.44 0.14 -12.29
N GLU A 88 -3.64 -0.08 -13.59
CA GLU A 88 -4.33 -1.26 -14.12
C GLU A 88 -3.56 -2.54 -13.79
N HIS A 89 -2.23 -2.52 -13.89
CA HIS A 89 -1.38 -3.66 -13.52
C HIS A 89 -1.54 -4.05 -12.05
N PHE A 90 -1.55 -3.07 -11.13
CA PHE A 90 -1.78 -3.31 -9.70
C PHE A 90 -3.17 -3.93 -9.45
N ILE A 91 -4.21 -3.43 -10.13
CA ILE A 91 -5.56 -4.02 -10.06
C ILE A 91 -5.53 -5.46 -10.57
N GLN A 92 -4.86 -5.75 -11.69
CA GLN A 92 -4.78 -7.10 -12.27
C GLN A 92 -4.06 -8.10 -11.37
N LEU A 93 -3.03 -7.67 -10.63
CA LEU A 93 -2.35 -8.52 -9.65
C LEU A 93 -3.26 -8.83 -8.45
N GLY A 94 -3.97 -7.83 -7.92
CA GLY A 94 -4.74 -7.97 -6.69
C GLY A 94 -6.16 -8.53 -6.88
N ALA A 95 -6.85 -8.16 -7.96
CA ALA A 95 -8.26 -8.49 -8.18
C ALA A 95 -8.59 -9.99 -8.08
N PRO A 96 -7.78 -10.91 -8.64
CA PRO A 96 -8.05 -12.35 -8.54
C PRO A 96 -8.01 -12.89 -7.10
N GLN A 97 -7.36 -12.19 -6.16
CA GLN A 97 -7.11 -12.64 -4.79
C GLN A 97 -7.95 -11.88 -3.75
N MET A 98 -8.94 -11.11 -4.18
CA MET A 98 -9.78 -10.29 -3.29
C MET A 98 -10.64 -11.13 -2.35
N LYS A 99 -10.47 -10.95 -1.04
CA LYS A 99 -11.34 -11.47 0.03
C LYS A 99 -11.90 -10.33 0.88
N ARG A 100 -12.89 -10.61 1.73
CA ARG A 100 -13.43 -9.59 2.64
C ARG A 100 -12.32 -9.13 3.59
N SER A 101 -12.09 -7.82 3.66
CA SER A 101 -11.02 -7.26 4.49
C SER A 101 -11.28 -7.47 5.98
N LEU A 102 -10.21 -7.68 6.74
CA LEU A 102 -10.22 -7.71 8.20
C LEU A 102 -9.88 -6.35 8.80
N VAL A 103 -10.22 -6.20 10.08
CA VAL A 103 -9.76 -5.13 10.97
C VAL A 103 -8.98 -5.77 12.12
N VAL A 104 -7.80 -5.25 12.45
CA VAL A 104 -7.01 -5.72 13.60
C VAL A 104 -7.82 -5.48 14.88
N SER A 105 -8.02 -6.54 15.68
CA SER A 105 -8.75 -6.43 16.95
C SER A 105 -7.92 -5.63 17.97
N SER A 106 -8.58 -4.97 18.93
CA SER A 106 -7.89 -4.25 20.02
C SER A 106 -7.06 -5.15 20.94
N SER A 107 -7.22 -6.48 20.83
CA SER A 107 -6.50 -7.51 21.59
C SER A 107 -5.23 -8.02 20.90
N GLY A 108 -4.91 -7.57 19.68
CA GLY A 108 -3.71 -8.00 18.95
C GLY A 108 -3.82 -9.35 18.25
N ASP A 109 -4.78 -10.19 18.61
CA ASP A 109 -5.03 -11.46 17.92
C ASP A 109 -5.94 -11.28 16.70
N ASN A 110 -5.61 -12.02 15.63
CA ASN A 110 -6.34 -12.30 14.38
C ASN A 110 -7.42 -11.29 13.97
N GLY A 111 -7.21 -10.62 12.84
CA GLY A 111 -8.17 -9.63 12.34
C GLY A 111 -9.60 -10.19 12.20
N GLU A 112 -10.59 -9.34 12.46
CA GLU A 112 -12.00 -9.70 12.41
C GLU A 112 -12.69 -9.12 11.17
N VAL A 113 -13.58 -9.89 10.55
CA VAL A 113 -14.50 -9.36 9.53
C VAL A 113 -15.49 -8.44 10.24
N SER A 114 -15.49 -7.16 9.89
CA SER A 114 -16.34 -6.16 10.52
C SER A 114 -16.94 -5.20 9.48
N ASP A 115 -18.07 -4.58 9.80
CA ASP A 115 -18.61 -3.47 9.01
C ASP A 115 -17.87 -2.15 9.29
N TYR A 116 -16.92 -2.17 10.23
CA TYR A 116 -15.96 -1.09 10.44
C TYR A 116 -15.09 -0.86 9.19
N ARG A 117 -14.76 -1.95 8.49
CA ARG A 117 -14.13 -1.93 7.17
C ARG A 117 -14.86 -2.88 6.24
N SER A 118 -15.63 -2.32 5.32
CA SER A 118 -16.48 -3.10 4.43
C SER A 118 -15.85 -3.43 3.08
N SER A 119 -14.58 -3.11 2.87
CA SER A 119 -13.85 -3.39 1.63
C SER A 119 -13.57 -4.88 1.41
N TYR A 120 -13.18 -5.18 0.17
CA TYR A 120 -12.41 -6.37 -0.15
C TYR A 120 -10.94 -5.98 -0.31
N GLY A 121 -10.02 -6.89 0.03
CA GLY A 121 -8.60 -6.64 -0.06
C GLY A 121 -7.75 -7.88 -0.27
N THR A 122 -6.49 -7.64 -0.62
CA THR A 122 -5.41 -8.61 -0.69
C THR A 122 -4.07 -7.88 -0.52
N PHE A 123 -2.98 -8.63 -0.39
CA PHE A 123 -1.62 -8.10 -0.33
C PHE A 123 -0.81 -8.57 -1.53
N LEU A 124 0.02 -7.69 -2.07
CA LEU A 124 1.07 -8.01 -3.03
C LEU A 124 2.41 -7.93 -2.31
N ASN A 125 3.22 -8.98 -2.46
CA ASN A 125 4.51 -9.04 -1.79
C ASN A 125 5.42 -7.90 -2.28
N ARG A 126 6.28 -7.40 -1.39
CA ARG A 126 7.33 -6.46 -1.80
C ARG A 126 8.17 -7.04 -2.91
N MET A 127 8.48 -6.21 -3.90
CA MET A 127 9.25 -6.62 -5.07
C MET A 127 8.67 -7.83 -5.84
N GLN A 128 7.37 -8.11 -5.73
CA GLN A 128 6.72 -9.24 -6.38
C GLN A 128 6.90 -9.27 -7.90
N ASP A 129 6.88 -8.10 -8.54
CA ASP A 129 7.12 -7.97 -9.97
C ASP A 129 7.82 -6.65 -10.33
N PRO A 130 8.46 -6.56 -11.52
CA PRO A 130 9.25 -5.40 -11.90
C PRO A 130 8.50 -4.07 -11.97
N ILE A 131 7.18 -4.06 -12.23
CA ILE A 131 6.38 -2.83 -12.25
C ILE A 131 6.13 -2.36 -10.83
N LEU A 132 5.70 -3.27 -9.94
CA LEU A 132 5.53 -2.99 -8.52
C LEU A 132 6.83 -2.46 -7.89
N THR A 133 7.98 -3.11 -8.15
CA THR A 133 9.28 -2.66 -7.63
C THR A 133 9.65 -1.24 -8.05
N ARG A 134 9.31 -0.83 -9.28
CA ARG A 134 9.57 0.56 -9.74
C ARG A 134 8.71 1.58 -8.99
N VAL A 135 7.46 1.24 -8.69
CA VAL A 135 6.56 2.11 -7.91
C VAL A 135 7.02 2.20 -6.45
N GLU A 136 7.41 1.08 -5.82
CA GLU A 136 7.96 1.08 -4.45
C GLU A 136 9.24 1.94 -4.34
N ARG A 137 10.10 1.89 -5.37
CA ARG A 137 11.29 2.75 -5.45
C ARG A 137 10.91 4.22 -5.60
N ARG A 138 9.98 4.56 -6.51
CA ARG A 138 9.47 5.92 -6.68
C ARG A 138 8.86 6.46 -5.37
N LEU A 139 8.18 5.61 -4.62
CA LEU A 139 7.64 5.92 -3.29
C LEU A 139 8.77 6.20 -2.30
N SER A 140 9.84 5.41 -2.31
CA SER A 140 11.02 5.63 -1.45
C SER A 140 11.73 6.94 -1.78
N GLU A 141 11.88 7.26 -3.07
CA GLU A 141 12.47 8.52 -3.54
C GLU A 141 11.61 9.72 -3.15
N TRP A 142 10.29 9.59 -3.23
CA TRP A 142 9.37 10.64 -2.81
C TRP A 142 9.39 10.80 -1.28
N THR A 143 9.16 9.74 -0.52
CA THR A 143 9.05 9.84 0.94
C THR A 143 10.38 10.10 1.66
N HIS A 144 11.50 9.84 0.98
CA HIS A 144 12.85 9.71 1.54
C HIS A 144 12.95 8.65 2.65
N LEU A 145 12.02 7.70 2.66
CA LEU A 145 12.04 6.54 3.55
C LEU A 145 12.49 5.31 2.76
N PRO A 146 13.38 4.48 3.30
CA PRO A 146 13.97 3.38 2.55
C PRO A 146 12.93 2.29 2.24
N MET A 147 13.06 1.65 1.08
CA MET A 147 12.15 0.57 0.65
C MET A 147 12.02 -0.58 1.66
N ILE A 148 13.09 -0.88 2.40
CA ILE A 148 13.09 -1.95 3.41
C ILE A 148 12.15 -1.69 4.60
N ASN A 149 11.72 -0.44 4.79
CA ASN A 149 10.75 -0.07 5.82
C ASN A 149 9.29 -0.18 5.33
N GLN A 150 9.07 -0.41 4.03
CA GLN A 150 7.73 -0.57 3.48
C GLN A 150 7.18 -1.95 3.86
N GLU A 151 5.88 -2.04 4.12
CA GLU A 151 5.13 -3.29 4.16
C GLU A 151 4.79 -3.82 2.76
N ASP A 152 4.21 -5.02 2.69
CA ASP A 152 3.56 -5.52 1.48
C ASP A 152 2.42 -4.59 1.04
N VAL A 153 2.22 -4.44 -0.27
CA VAL A 153 1.26 -3.49 -0.83
C VAL A 153 -0.16 -4.02 -0.64
N GLN A 154 -0.98 -3.32 0.14
CA GLN A 154 -2.37 -3.70 0.34
C GLN A 154 -3.27 -3.14 -0.77
N ILE A 155 -3.80 -4.00 -1.62
CA ILE A 155 -4.80 -3.62 -2.64
C ILE A 155 -6.19 -3.73 -2.04
N LEU A 156 -7.02 -2.70 -2.28
CA LEU A 156 -8.37 -2.62 -1.73
C LEU A 156 -9.39 -2.22 -2.78
N ARG A 157 -10.61 -2.74 -2.61
CA ARG A 157 -11.77 -2.42 -3.43
C ARG A 157 -12.96 -2.05 -2.56
N TYR A 158 -13.56 -0.91 -2.86
CA TYR A 158 -14.82 -0.43 -2.27
C TYR A 158 -15.85 -0.23 -3.38
N GLY A 159 -16.97 -0.95 -3.28
CA GLY A 159 -18.18 -0.70 -4.08
C GLY A 159 -19.13 0.28 -3.39
N HIS A 160 -20.31 0.46 -3.98
CA HIS A 160 -21.35 1.36 -3.46
C HIS A 160 -21.65 1.13 -1.96
N GLY A 161 -21.62 2.21 -1.19
CA GLY A 161 -21.86 2.26 0.26
C GLY A 161 -20.71 1.75 1.14
N GLN A 162 -19.74 1.04 0.58
CA GLN A 162 -18.60 0.53 1.34
C GLN A 162 -17.68 1.67 1.77
N ASN A 163 -17.11 1.55 2.97
CA ASN A 163 -16.29 2.55 3.63
C ASN A 163 -15.27 1.91 4.57
N TYR A 164 -14.40 2.74 5.12
CA TYR A 164 -13.56 2.42 6.26
C TYR A 164 -13.71 3.52 7.30
N LYS A 165 -14.23 3.17 8.49
CA LYS A 165 -14.45 4.09 9.61
C LYS A 165 -13.14 4.79 10.05
N PRO A 166 -13.24 5.94 10.74
CA PRO A 166 -12.08 6.67 11.22
C PRO A 166 -11.10 5.78 12.00
N HIS A 167 -9.82 5.81 11.66
CA HIS A 167 -8.81 5.01 12.33
C HIS A 167 -7.44 5.68 12.25
N MET A 168 -6.52 5.15 13.04
CA MET A 168 -5.11 5.51 13.03
C MET A 168 -4.32 4.37 12.40
N ASP A 169 -3.37 4.71 11.54
CA ASP A 169 -2.43 3.73 10.99
C ASP A 169 -1.23 3.47 11.90
N VAL A 170 -1.07 4.22 13.00
CA VAL A 170 -0.06 3.89 14.01
C VAL A 170 -0.42 2.52 14.60
N LEU A 171 0.26 1.49 14.12
CA LEU A 171 0.25 0.15 14.69
C LEU A 171 1.68 -0.26 15.01
N VAL A 172 1.83 -1.02 16.09
CA VAL A 172 3.00 -1.86 16.34
C VAL A 172 2.59 -3.25 15.86
N VAL A 173 3.18 -3.72 14.78
CA VAL A 173 2.88 -5.07 14.24
C VAL A 173 3.62 -6.12 15.06
N ASP A 174 4.91 -5.87 15.30
CA ASP A 174 5.78 -6.64 16.19
C ASP A 174 6.75 -5.67 16.90
N ASP A 175 7.23 -6.03 18.09
CA ASP A 175 8.14 -5.19 18.90
C ASP A 175 9.44 -4.82 18.14
N ASP A 176 9.84 -5.62 17.14
CA ASP A 176 11.06 -5.44 16.35
C ASP A 176 10.87 -4.60 15.07
N ASP A 177 9.66 -4.54 14.50
CA ASP A 177 9.39 -3.90 13.21
C ASP A 177 9.11 -2.39 13.33
N GLY A 178 9.05 -1.86 14.56
CA GLY A 178 8.78 -0.44 14.82
C GLY A 178 7.37 -0.02 14.42
N ARG A 179 7.02 1.26 14.66
CA ARG A 179 5.68 1.78 14.33
C ARG A 179 5.62 2.24 12.88
N ARG A 180 4.43 2.14 12.29
CA ARG A 180 4.11 2.80 11.02
C ARG A 180 4.18 4.33 11.18
N GLN A 181 5.19 4.95 10.59
CA GLN A 181 5.41 6.39 10.65
C GLN A 181 4.69 7.18 9.56
N ALA A 182 4.48 6.55 8.41
CA ALA A 182 3.88 7.17 7.24
C ALA A 182 3.06 6.16 6.44
N THR A 183 2.07 6.69 5.73
CA THR A 183 1.19 5.93 4.85
C THR A 183 1.16 6.60 3.49
N VAL A 184 1.34 5.81 2.43
CA VAL A 184 1.07 6.23 1.05
C VAL A 184 -0.15 5.47 0.55
N LEU A 185 -1.20 6.20 0.22
CA LEU A 185 -2.44 5.67 -0.36
C LEU A 185 -2.54 6.12 -1.82
N VAL A 186 -2.35 5.18 -2.75
CA VAL A 186 -2.51 5.44 -4.19
C VAL A 186 -3.93 5.12 -4.63
N TYR A 187 -4.55 6.02 -5.39
CA TYR A 187 -5.84 5.79 -6.02
C TYR A 187 -5.64 5.11 -7.39
N LEU A 188 -6.13 3.88 -7.52
CA LEU A 188 -5.96 3.07 -8.73
C LEU A 188 -7.13 3.24 -9.72
N SER A 189 -8.21 3.91 -9.29
CA SER A 189 -9.37 4.22 -10.12
C SER A 189 -9.95 5.59 -9.80
N ASP A 190 -10.60 6.20 -10.79
CA ASP A 190 -11.47 7.34 -10.57
C ASP A 190 -12.75 6.89 -9.87
N VAL A 191 -13.32 7.78 -9.06
CA VAL A 191 -14.58 7.57 -8.36
C VAL A 191 -15.51 8.72 -8.69
N GLU A 192 -16.71 8.40 -9.19
CA GLU A 192 -17.65 9.41 -9.68
C GLU A 192 -18.23 10.26 -8.54
N ALA A 193 -18.54 9.65 -7.38
CA ALA A 193 -19.00 10.35 -6.19
C ALA A 193 -18.66 9.59 -4.90
N GLY A 194 -18.33 10.34 -3.84
CA GLY A 194 -17.89 9.80 -2.56
C GLY A 194 -16.47 9.21 -2.63
N GLY A 195 -16.17 8.31 -1.68
CA GLY A 195 -14.89 7.60 -1.66
C GLY A 195 -13.68 8.43 -1.25
N GLU A 196 -13.85 9.68 -0.81
CA GLU A 196 -12.75 10.52 -0.34
C GLU A 196 -11.96 9.88 0.80
N THR A 197 -10.69 10.24 0.91
CA THR A 197 -9.92 10.00 2.14
C THR A 197 -9.93 11.30 2.94
N ALA A 198 -10.64 11.32 4.06
CA ALA A 198 -10.83 12.51 4.89
C ALA A 198 -10.14 12.35 6.25
N PHE A 199 -9.74 13.47 6.85
CA PHE A 199 -9.11 13.53 8.18
C PHE A 199 -10.08 14.15 9.20
N PRO A 200 -10.90 13.38 9.93
CA PRO A 200 -12.04 13.90 10.72
C PRO A 200 -11.65 14.86 11.84
N ASN A 201 -10.42 14.76 12.37
CA ASN A 201 -9.93 15.66 13.41
C ASN A 201 -9.50 17.04 12.88
N THR A 202 -9.43 17.21 11.56
CA THR A 202 -9.11 18.49 10.91
C THR A 202 -10.36 19.35 10.69
N ARG A 203 -10.15 20.61 10.34
CA ARG A 203 -11.19 21.62 10.02
C ARG A 203 -10.70 22.49 8.86
N ARG A 204 -11.58 23.33 8.29
CA ARG A 204 -11.25 24.26 7.19
C ARG A 204 -9.92 25.03 7.34
N HIS A 205 -9.57 25.50 8.54
CA HIS A 205 -8.34 26.27 8.77
C HIS A 205 -7.04 25.43 8.77
N HIS A 206 -7.15 24.10 8.68
CA HIS A 206 -5.99 23.19 8.57
C HIS A 206 -5.53 23.00 7.11
N TRP A 207 -6.35 23.39 6.14
CA TRP A 207 -5.93 23.47 4.74
C TRP A 207 -4.81 24.50 4.59
N VAL A 208 -3.71 24.12 3.94
CA VAL A 208 -2.60 25.05 3.66
C VAL A 208 -3.04 26.13 2.68
N ASP A 209 -3.69 25.72 1.59
CA ASP A 209 -4.37 26.63 0.67
C ASP A 209 -5.89 26.51 0.89
N PRO A 210 -6.55 27.53 1.47
CA PRO A 210 -8.00 27.54 1.62
C PRO A 210 -8.75 27.32 0.30
N GLY A 211 -8.18 27.76 -0.83
CA GLY A 211 -8.72 27.57 -2.18
C GLY A 211 -8.87 26.10 -2.58
N ASN A 212 -8.21 25.17 -1.88
CA ASN A 212 -8.36 23.74 -2.10
C ASN A 212 -9.79 23.27 -1.87
N VAL A 213 -10.49 23.87 -0.91
CA VAL A 213 -11.87 23.49 -0.59
C VAL A 213 -12.77 23.75 -1.80
N GLU A 214 -12.58 24.88 -2.48
CA GLU A 214 -13.32 25.20 -3.71
C GLU A 214 -12.83 24.36 -4.89
N ARG A 215 -11.51 24.14 -5.04
CA ARG A 215 -10.92 23.34 -6.13
C ARG A 215 -11.33 21.86 -6.08
N MET A 216 -11.52 21.30 -4.89
CA MET A 216 -12.07 19.95 -4.75
C MET A 216 -13.50 19.85 -5.29
N GLY A 217 -14.25 20.94 -5.37
CA GLY A 217 -15.64 20.93 -5.80
C GLY A 217 -16.54 20.15 -4.83
N LYS A 218 -17.62 19.54 -5.35
CA LYS A 218 -18.59 18.81 -4.53
C LYS A 218 -17.97 17.57 -3.90
N VAL A 219 -17.95 17.49 -2.57
CA VAL A 219 -17.54 16.30 -1.79
C VAL A 219 -18.74 15.69 -1.07
N SER A 220 -18.61 14.46 -0.60
CA SER A 220 -19.59 13.81 0.29
C SER A 220 -19.68 14.50 1.65
N ASP A 221 -20.78 14.27 2.37
CA ASP A 221 -20.98 14.78 3.74
C ASP A 221 -19.89 14.30 4.70
N CYS A 222 -19.31 13.12 4.44
CA CYS A 222 -18.22 12.55 5.22
C CYS A 222 -16.92 13.39 5.13
N ALA A 223 -16.62 13.95 3.96
CA ALA A 223 -15.42 14.76 3.75
C ALA A 223 -15.66 16.26 3.98
N ALA A 224 -16.91 16.71 3.96
CA ALA A 224 -17.28 18.11 4.06
C ALA A 224 -16.72 18.78 5.33
N GLY A 225 -15.95 19.86 5.15
CA GLY A 225 -15.40 20.66 6.25
C GLY A 225 -14.09 20.16 6.85
N HIS A 226 -13.57 19.03 6.36
CA HIS A 226 -12.29 18.44 6.75
C HIS A 226 -11.24 18.65 5.65
N VAL A 227 -9.97 18.44 5.99
CA VAL A 227 -8.92 18.16 5.01
C VAL A 227 -9.21 16.78 4.41
N ALA A 228 -9.18 16.68 3.09
CA ALA A 228 -9.53 15.44 2.40
C ALA A 228 -8.84 15.36 1.03
N ALA A 229 -8.75 14.16 0.47
CA ALA A 229 -8.30 13.92 -0.89
C ALA A 229 -9.38 13.15 -1.64
N LYS A 230 -9.68 13.59 -2.87
CA LYS A 230 -10.60 12.88 -3.76
C LYS A 230 -9.87 11.76 -4.49
N PRO A 231 -10.51 10.60 -4.72
CA PRO A 231 -9.92 9.57 -5.55
C PRO A 231 -9.84 10.05 -6.99
N LYS A 232 -8.62 10.13 -7.51
CA LYS A 232 -8.34 10.36 -8.91
C LYS A 232 -7.27 9.37 -9.32
N LYS A 233 -7.52 8.62 -10.38
CA LYS A 233 -6.62 7.55 -10.83
C LYS A 233 -5.20 8.09 -11.03
N GLY A 234 -4.22 7.38 -10.47
CA GLY A 234 -2.81 7.72 -10.56
C GLY A 234 -2.33 8.70 -9.48
N ASP A 235 -3.21 9.38 -8.74
CA ASP A 235 -2.81 10.24 -7.64
C ASP A 235 -2.46 9.44 -6.38
N ALA A 236 -1.50 9.92 -5.59
CA ALA A 236 -1.08 9.29 -4.33
C ALA A 236 -1.11 10.27 -3.16
N LEU A 237 -1.75 9.89 -2.07
CA LEU A 237 -1.79 10.65 -0.82
C LEU A 237 -0.75 10.12 0.16
N LEU A 238 0.22 10.95 0.53
CA LEU A 238 1.15 10.70 1.63
C LEU A 238 0.65 11.43 2.87
N PHE A 239 0.55 10.74 4.00
CA PHE A 239 0.36 11.36 5.30
C PHE A 239 1.20 10.67 6.37
N TYR A 240 1.54 11.43 7.41
CA TYR A 240 2.36 10.93 8.51
C TYR A 240 1.51 10.65 9.75
N SER A 241 1.68 9.45 10.29
CA SER A 241 1.03 9.00 11.52
C SER A 241 1.76 9.51 12.76
N LEU A 242 3.06 9.84 12.60
CA LEU A 242 3.93 10.37 13.65
C LEU A 242 4.39 11.81 13.36
N LYS A 243 4.52 12.59 14.43
CA LYS A 243 5.16 13.91 14.43
C LYS A 243 6.68 13.75 14.32
N PRO A 244 7.41 14.80 13.93
CA PRO A 244 8.88 14.79 13.87
C PRO A 244 9.59 14.41 15.17
N ASN A 245 8.94 14.59 16.32
CA ASN A 245 9.47 14.20 17.63
C ASN A 245 9.12 12.74 18.02
N GLY A 246 8.60 11.93 17.09
CA GLY A 246 8.20 10.54 17.31
C GLY A 246 6.88 10.34 18.06
N ALA A 247 6.21 11.43 18.48
CA ALA A 247 4.89 11.35 19.10
C ALA A 247 3.81 11.08 18.06
N GLU A 248 2.79 10.31 18.42
CA GLU A 248 1.63 10.09 17.55
C GLU A 248 0.93 11.41 17.19
N ASP A 249 0.51 11.52 15.93
CA ASP A 249 -0.27 12.66 15.46
C ASP A 249 -1.74 12.31 15.38
N PHE A 250 -2.53 12.53 16.44
CA PHE A 250 -3.98 12.30 16.45
C PHE A 250 -4.75 13.02 15.32
N MET A 251 -4.16 14.06 14.70
CA MET A 251 -4.75 14.71 13.53
C MET A 251 -4.71 13.82 12.28
N SER A 252 -3.87 12.78 12.27
CA SER A 252 -3.74 11.79 11.20
C SER A 252 -4.82 10.71 11.22
N GLU A 253 -5.75 10.76 12.19
CA GLU A 253 -6.96 9.94 12.13
C GLU A 253 -7.66 10.23 10.81
N HIS A 254 -7.94 9.17 10.06
CA HIS A 254 -8.45 9.27 8.71
C HIS A 254 -9.51 8.21 8.44
N THR A 255 -10.35 8.47 7.45
CA THR A 255 -11.47 7.61 7.05
C THR A 255 -11.53 7.50 5.54
N GLY A 256 -11.89 6.33 5.05
CA GLY A 256 -12.36 6.16 3.67
C GLY A 256 -13.86 6.40 3.62
N CYS A 257 -14.27 7.56 3.11
CA CYS A 257 -15.68 7.92 2.99
C CYS A 257 -16.45 6.91 2.13
N PRO A 258 -17.77 6.73 2.36
CA PRO A 258 -18.59 5.83 1.56
C PRO A 258 -18.49 6.17 0.06
N VAL A 259 -18.35 5.14 -0.78
CA VAL A 259 -18.47 5.31 -2.23
C VAL A 259 -19.96 5.49 -2.56
N GLU A 260 -20.34 6.62 -3.13
CA GLU A 260 -21.72 6.91 -3.51
C GLU A 260 -21.99 6.47 -4.96
N ASN A 261 -21.00 6.60 -5.84
CA ASN A 261 -21.09 6.15 -7.22
C ASN A 261 -19.72 5.76 -7.80
N GLY A 262 -19.68 4.67 -8.58
CA GLY A 262 -18.47 4.05 -9.10
C GLY A 262 -17.89 2.96 -8.20
N THR A 263 -16.60 2.65 -8.39
CA THR A 263 -15.85 1.69 -7.58
C THR A 263 -14.47 2.26 -7.30
N LYS A 264 -14.09 2.30 -6.01
CA LYS A 264 -12.78 2.78 -5.56
C LYS A 264 -11.82 1.61 -5.45
N TRP A 265 -10.71 1.69 -6.17
CA TRP A 265 -9.55 0.83 -5.98
C TRP A 265 -8.39 1.63 -5.41
N THR A 266 -7.68 1.07 -4.42
CA THR A 266 -6.50 1.71 -3.84
C THR A 266 -5.37 0.72 -3.62
N ALA A 267 -4.14 1.22 -3.63
CA ALA A 267 -2.96 0.55 -3.09
C ALA A 267 -2.49 1.32 -1.86
N THR A 268 -2.48 0.68 -0.69
CA THR A 268 -1.96 1.25 0.55
C THR A 268 -0.59 0.66 0.84
N ILE A 269 0.37 1.52 1.13
CA ILE A 269 1.72 1.15 1.54
C ILE A 269 2.00 1.83 2.87
N TRP A 270 2.16 1.02 3.92
CA TRP A 270 2.60 1.49 5.23
C TRP A 270 4.12 1.46 5.31
N ILE A 271 4.70 2.45 5.97
CA ILE A 271 6.15 2.62 6.09
C ILE A 271 6.53 2.77 7.56
N HIS A 272 7.43 1.91 8.02
CA HIS A 272 7.86 1.80 9.40
C HIS A 272 9.01 2.77 9.74
N GLU A 273 9.18 3.06 11.03
CA GLU A 273 10.36 3.75 11.58
C GLU A 273 11.64 2.94 11.33
N THR A 274 11.55 1.61 11.34
CA THR A 274 12.65 0.66 11.13
C THR A 274 12.36 -0.27 9.95
N ALA A 275 13.31 -1.17 9.65
CA ALA A 275 13.10 -2.19 8.62
C ALA A 275 11.92 -3.09 9.02
N PHE A 276 10.98 -3.30 8.10
CA PHE A 276 9.83 -4.18 8.31
C PHE A 276 10.14 -5.56 7.74
N ARG A 277 10.08 -6.62 8.56
CA ARG A 277 10.36 -8.00 8.15
C ARG A 277 11.59 -8.09 7.23
N ALA A 278 12.73 -7.64 7.74
CA ALA A 278 13.97 -7.48 6.96
C ALA A 278 14.48 -8.80 6.38
N ASP A 279 14.21 -9.91 7.06
CA ASP A 279 14.48 -11.28 6.63
C ASP A 279 13.63 -11.71 5.41
N ALA A 280 12.46 -11.11 5.23
CA ALA A 280 11.56 -11.30 4.10
C ALA A 280 11.67 -10.18 3.04
N PHE A 281 12.73 -9.37 3.06
CA PHE A 281 12.96 -8.32 2.05
C PHE A 281 13.68 -8.86 0.80
N TYR A 282 13.05 -9.83 0.14
CA TYR A 282 13.54 -10.41 -1.11
C TYR A 282 12.36 -10.62 -2.06
N PRO A 283 12.58 -10.51 -3.39
CA PRO A 283 11.53 -10.84 -4.33
C PRO A 283 11.09 -12.30 -4.15
N PRO A 284 9.80 -12.61 -4.38
CA PRO A 284 9.35 -13.99 -4.35
C PRO A 284 10.09 -14.82 -5.42
N PRO A 285 10.14 -16.16 -5.24
CA PRO A 285 10.74 -17.05 -6.23
C PRO A 285 10.17 -16.83 -7.64
N PRO A 286 10.95 -17.02 -8.72
CA PRO A 286 10.49 -16.75 -10.09
C PRO A 286 9.26 -17.55 -10.55
N ASP A 287 9.01 -18.70 -9.93
CA ASP A 287 7.90 -19.60 -10.17
C ASP A 287 6.73 -19.40 -9.19
N TRP A 288 6.86 -18.45 -8.26
CA TRP A 288 5.79 -18.12 -7.34
C TRP A 288 4.64 -17.42 -8.09
N ALA A 289 3.45 -18.00 -7.98
CA ALA A 289 2.21 -17.38 -8.41
C ALA A 289 1.12 -17.69 -7.37
N PRO A 290 0.25 -16.72 -7.05
CA PRO A 290 -0.86 -16.98 -6.14
C PRO A 290 -1.79 -18.01 -6.78
N GLN A 291 -2.26 -18.95 -5.97
CA GLN A 291 -3.17 -19.99 -6.42
C GLN A 291 -4.47 -19.37 -6.94
N ASP A 292 -4.97 -19.84 -8.08
CA ASP A 292 -6.26 -19.38 -8.60
C ASP A 292 -7.40 -20.03 -7.80
N PRO A 293 -8.22 -19.25 -7.06
CA PRO A 293 -9.30 -19.80 -6.27
C PRO A 293 -10.42 -20.44 -7.10
N GLY A 294 -10.53 -20.11 -8.39
CA GLY A 294 -11.53 -20.73 -9.28
C GLY A 294 -11.07 -22.08 -9.84
N ALA A 295 -9.76 -22.30 -9.96
CA ALA A 295 -9.21 -23.58 -10.36
C ALA A 295 -9.33 -24.60 -9.21
N CYS A 296 -9.87 -25.77 -9.52
CA CYS A 296 -9.96 -26.86 -8.55
C CYS A 296 -8.85 -27.88 -8.77
N VAL A 297 -7.74 -27.67 -8.07
CA VAL A 297 -6.53 -28.50 -8.17
C VAL A 297 -6.01 -28.83 -6.77
N ASP A 298 -5.26 -29.92 -6.68
CA ASP A 298 -4.40 -30.19 -5.54
C ASP A 298 -2.98 -29.71 -5.89
N PHE A 299 -2.32 -29.07 -4.93
CA PHE A 299 -0.97 -28.56 -5.08
C PHE A 299 0.09 -29.47 -4.46
N ASP A 300 -0.33 -30.53 -3.76
CA ASP A 300 0.55 -31.56 -3.22
C ASP A 300 0.13 -32.93 -3.75
N GLU A 301 1.09 -33.66 -4.33
CA GLU A 301 0.84 -35.00 -4.86
C GLU A 301 0.42 -36.01 -3.78
N ARG A 302 0.71 -35.70 -2.50
CA ARG A 302 0.36 -36.54 -1.35
C ARG A 302 -1.09 -36.39 -0.90
N CYS A 303 -1.86 -35.46 -1.46
CA CYS A 303 -3.23 -35.19 -1.04
C CYS A 303 -4.13 -36.44 -0.91
N PRO A 304 -4.08 -37.45 -1.81
CA PRO A 304 -4.80 -38.70 -1.62
C PRO A 304 -4.43 -39.44 -0.32
N ALA A 305 -3.13 -39.56 -0.02
CA ALA A 305 -2.66 -40.22 1.20
C ALA A 305 -3.04 -39.42 2.46
N LEU A 306 -2.89 -38.08 2.42
CA LEU A 306 -3.27 -37.21 3.54
C LEU A 306 -4.77 -37.29 3.84
N LYS A 307 -5.61 -37.44 2.80
CA LYS A 307 -7.05 -37.69 2.97
C LYS A 307 -7.33 -39.04 3.63
N ASP A 308 -6.65 -40.09 3.20
CA ASP A 308 -6.81 -41.43 3.78
C ASP A 308 -6.41 -41.47 5.27
N GLU A 309 -5.47 -40.59 5.67
CA GLU A 309 -5.09 -40.35 7.06
C GLU A 309 -6.10 -39.47 7.85
N GLY A 310 -7.15 -38.96 7.20
CA GLY A 310 -8.18 -38.12 7.83
C GLY A 310 -7.78 -36.65 8.02
N LEU A 311 -6.66 -36.21 7.42
CA LEU A 311 -6.11 -34.87 7.64
C LEU A 311 -6.96 -33.74 7.03
N CYS A 312 -7.85 -34.05 6.07
CA CYS A 312 -8.78 -33.05 5.54
C CYS A 312 -9.65 -32.41 6.64
N GLU A 313 -9.92 -33.13 7.74
CA GLU A 313 -10.66 -32.59 8.89
C GLU A 313 -9.73 -32.22 10.05
N ALA A 314 -8.72 -33.04 10.32
CA ALA A 314 -7.80 -32.80 11.43
C ALA A 314 -6.88 -31.57 11.21
N ASP A 315 -6.59 -31.24 9.95
CA ASP A 315 -5.80 -30.07 9.53
C ASP A 315 -6.51 -29.33 8.38
N ALA A 316 -7.76 -28.96 8.65
CA ALA A 316 -8.62 -28.29 7.67
C ALA A 316 -8.02 -26.96 7.17
N ILE A 317 -7.32 -26.21 8.02
CA ILE A 317 -6.75 -24.91 7.65
C ILE A 317 -5.70 -25.08 6.54
N ASN A 318 -4.77 -26.04 6.66
CA ASN A 318 -3.75 -26.23 5.63
C ASN A 318 -4.29 -26.96 4.41
N LEU A 319 -5.14 -27.98 4.60
CA LEU A 319 -5.58 -28.82 3.48
C LEU A 319 -6.77 -28.24 2.70
N LYS A 320 -7.73 -27.63 3.41
CA LYS A 320 -8.92 -27.02 2.79
C LYS A 320 -8.78 -25.51 2.60
N GLY A 321 -8.03 -24.85 3.47
CA GLY A 321 -7.86 -23.40 3.48
C GLY A 321 -8.72 -22.72 4.53
N ASP A 322 -8.43 -21.45 4.78
CA ASP A 322 -9.25 -20.59 5.64
C ASP A 322 -10.10 -19.62 4.80
N LEU A 323 -11.36 -19.45 5.19
CA LEU A 323 -12.31 -18.55 4.56
C LEU A 323 -12.21 -17.11 5.08
N VAL A 324 -11.52 -16.90 6.20
CA VAL A 324 -11.44 -15.60 6.87
C VAL A 324 -10.24 -14.80 6.33
N GLY A 325 -10.47 -13.51 6.05
CA GLY A 325 -9.42 -12.53 5.80
C GLY A 325 -8.50 -12.82 4.63
N ASP A 326 -7.19 -12.81 4.89
CA ASP A 326 -6.12 -13.16 3.96
C ASP A 326 -5.82 -14.66 3.91
N GLY A 327 -6.66 -15.48 4.55
CA GLY A 327 -6.48 -16.94 4.66
C GLY A 327 -6.10 -17.60 3.34
N ALA A 328 -5.10 -18.47 3.36
CA ALA A 328 -4.62 -19.12 2.16
C ALA A 328 -5.61 -20.16 1.64
N LEU A 329 -5.55 -20.42 0.33
CA LEU A 329 -6.16 -21.60 -0.27
C LEU A 329 -5.47 -22.85 0.26
N GLY A 330 -6.27 -23.88 0.58
CA GLY A 330 -5.73 -25.15 1.03
C GLY A 330 -4.96 -25.89 -0.06
N VAL A 331 -3.98 -26.69 0.34
CA VAL A 331 -3.14 -27.45 -0.60
C VAL A 331 -3.86 -28.63 -1.25
N CYS A 332 -4.92 -29.16 -0.63
CA CYS A 332 -5.64 -30.37 -1.05
C CYS A 332 -7.12 -30.13 -1.35
N ARG A 333 -7.46 -28.97 -1.93
CA ARG A 333 -8.85 -28.55 -2.14
C ARG A 333 -9.66 -29.52 -2.98
N LYS A 334 -9.08 -30.10 -4.03
CA LYS A 334 -9.80 -31.03 -4.91
C LYS A 334 -10.04 -32.35 -4.17
N THR A 335 -8.99 -32.93 -3.60
CA THR A 335 -9.09 -34.22 -2.90
C THR A 335 -9.98 -34.16 -1.65
N CYS A 336 -9.89 -33.07 -0.89
CA CYS A 336 -10.72 -32.82 0.29
C CYS A 336 -12.15 -32.33 -0.04
N GLY A 337 -12.51 -32.22 -1.32
CA GLY A 337 -13.88 -31.90 -1.76
C GLY A 337 -14.33 -30.45 -1.52
N VAL A 338 -13.39 -29.52 -1.43
CA VAL A 338 -13.64 -28.09 -1.22
C VAL A 338 -14.14 -27.41 -2.50
N CYS A 339 -13.72 -27.91 -3.65
CA CYS A 339 -14.04 -27.36 -4.97
C CYS A 339 -14.41 -28.47 -5.94
N LYS A 340 -14.86 -28.08 -7.14
CA LYS A 340 -15.20 -29.01 -8.23
C LYS A 340 -14.40 -28.69 -9.49
N ASP A 341 -14.01 -29.72 -10.22
CA ASP A 341 -13.35 -29.56 -11.51
C ASP A 341 -14.33 -28.96 -12.51
N CYS A 342 -14.00 -27.81 -13.08
CA CYS A 342 -14.88 -27.05 -13.97
C CYS A 342 -14.45 -27.26 -15.42
N ALA A 343 -15.41 -27.36 -16.34
CA ALA A 343 -15.08 -27.32 -17.76
C ALA A 343 -14.42 -25.96 -18.12
N PRO A 344 -13.54 -25.90 -19.14
CA PRO A 344 -12.78 -24.68 -19.46
C PRO A 344 -13.62 -23.42 -19.71
N ASP A 345 -14.85 -23.58 -20.16
CA ASP A 345 -15.85 -22.54 -20.46
C ASP A 345 -16.99 -22.45 -19.43
N ASP A 346 -16.99 -23.30 -18.39
CA ASP A 346 -17.99 -23.29 -17.32
C ASP A 346 -17.68 -22.18 -16.29
N ARG A 347 -18.07 -20.97 -16.68
CA ARG A 347 -17.91 -19.76 -15.86
C ARG A 347 -18.66 -19.87 -14.53
N GLU A 348 -19.84 -20.47 -14.51
CA GLU A 348 -20.65 -20.55 -13.31
C GLU A 348 -19.97 -21.44 -12.26
N CYS A 349 -19.48 -22.61 -12.67
CA CYS A 349 -18.68 -23.47 -11.81
C CYS A 349 -17.43 -22.76 -11.28
N TYR A 350 -16.69 -22.08 -12.16
CA TYR A 350 -15.47 -21.38 -11.78
C TYR A 350 -15.72 -20.27 -10.75
N LEU A 351 -16.73 -19.42 -10.97
CA LEU A 351 -17.13 -18.37 -10.03
C LEU A 351 -17.70 -18.95 -8.73
N LYS A 352 -18.32 -20.13 -8.79
CA LYS A 352 -18.79 -20.83 -7.60
C LYS A 352 -17.62 -21.31 -6.74
N ASN A 353 -16.59 -21.92 -7.32
CA ASN A 353 -15.39 -22.34 -6.60
C ASN A 353 -14.73 -21.16 -5.85
N ARG A 354 -14.67 -19.99 -6.50
CA ARG A 354 -14.14 -18.76 -5.90
C ARG A 354 -14.97 -18.32 -4.69
N ALA A 355 -16.28 -18.18 -4.88
CA ALA A 355 -17.19 -17.75 -3.83
C ALA A 355 -17.23 -18.71 -2.64
N ASP A 356 -17.27 -20.02 -2.90
CA ASP A 356 -17.24 -21.06 -1.87
C ASP A 356 -15.94 -21.01 -1.04
N SER A 357 -14.85 -20.47 -1.63
CA SER A 357 -13.55 -20.27 -0.97
C SER A 357 -13.39 -18.87 -0.35
N GLY A 358 -14.47 -18.08 -0.27
CA GLY A 358 -14.48 -16.74 0.36
C GLY A 358 -13.99 -15.59 -0.53
N TYR A 359 -13.70 -15.84 -1.80
CA TYR A 359 -13.19 -14.81 -2.72
C TYR A 359 -14.32 -14.01 -3.36
N LEU A 360 -14.06 -12.74 -3.63
CA LEU A 360 -14.98 -11.87 -4.35
C LEU A 360 -15.12 -12.34 -5.80
N ASN A 361 -16.37 -12.48 -6.24
CA ASN A 361 -16.71 -12.65 -7.64
C ASN A 361 -16.66 -11.29 -8.34
N LEU A 362 -15.69 -11.14 -9.23
CA LEU A 362 -15.52 -9.98 -10.10
C LEU A 362 -15.90 -10.35 -11.53
N ASP A 363 -16.18 -9.33 -12.34
CA ASP A 363 -16.31 -9.51 -13.78
C ASP A 363 -15.02 -10.07 -14.39
N LEU A 364 -15.17 -10.88 -15.44
CA LEU A 364 -14.05 -11.57 -16.09
C LEU A 364 -12.94 -10.64 -16.59
N GLN A 365 -13.25 -9.37 -16.82
CA GLN A 365 -12.23 -8.39 -17.22
C GLN A 365 -11.19 -8.14 -16.12
N TYR A 366 -11.54 -8.37 -14.85
CA TYR A 366 -10.66 -8.24 -13.69
C TYR A 366 -10.01 -9.56 -13.27
N LEU A 367 -10.36 -10.68 -13.92
CA LEU A 367 -9.85 -12.00 -13.59
C LEU A 367 -8.81 -12.44 -14.63
N TRP A 368 -7.63 -12.81 -14.15
CA TRP A 368 -6.55 -13.28 -14.99
C TRP A 368 -5.89 -14.55 -14.42
N PRO A 369 -5.67 -15.62 -15.23
CA PRO A 369 -6.08 -15.77 -16.63
C PRO A 369 -7.59 -15.90 -16.80
N ARG A 370 -8.12 -15.45 -17.94
CA ARG A 370 -9.55 -15.64 -18.24
C ARG A 370 -9.83 -17.13 -18.41
N PRO A 371 -10.93 -17.67 -17.88
CA PRO A 371 -11.38 -19.02 -18.20
C PRO A 371 -11.44 -19.22 -19.72
N GLY A 372 -10.79 -20.27 -20.23
CA GLY A 372 -10.67 -20.55 -21.67
C GLY A 372 -9.56 -19.78 -22.41
N SER A 373 -8.81 -18.89 -21.76
CA SER A 373 -7.61 -18.29 -22.37
C SER A 373 -6.38 -19.19 -22.17
N ASN A 374 -5.96 -19.85 -23.24
CA ASN A 374 -4.66 -20.53 -23.27
C ASN A 374 -3.55 -19.49 -23.07
N ARG A 375 -2.96 -19.37 -21.88
CA ARG A 375 -1.59 -18.88 -21.78
C ARG A 375 -0.66 -20.05 -22.12
N LYS A 376 -0.03 -19.99 -23.30
CA LYS A 376 1.37 -20.42 -23.35
C LYS A 376 2.16 -19.41 -22.52
N ALA A 377 3.01 -19.96 -21.65
CA ALA A 377 3.82 -19.34 -20.61
C ALA A 377 4.34 -17.93 -20.94
#